data_AF-A0A1Z3HTR0-F1
#
_entry.id   AF-A0A1Z3HTR0-F1
#
_cell.length_a   1.000
_cell.length_b   1.000
_cell.length_c   1.000
_cell.angle_alpha   90.00
_cell.angle_beta   90.00
_cell.angle_gamma   90.00
#
_symmetry.space_group_name_H-M   'P 1'
#
loop_
_entity.id
_entity.type
_entity.pdbx_description
1 polymer ?
#
loop_
_entity_poly.entity_id
_entity_poly.type
_entity_poly.pdbx_seq_one_letter_code
_entity_poly.pdbx_strand_id
1 'polypeptide(L)'
;MFILKRQDVDIKTIQHPKKEQQIPILSYQGQTFRLLSVFTIAQADDARALWRDLTDNRGKACVLLEEPERFSIWGKIRLEQLAEAGGAEEANTSPVLIQGCLVLLQAVYIDIEDLLGSKQAGSFQQEVETVLTSGPFPRGISSKVVQGLLTIDPLAMPQMPAWTDHHLQQLLQDLHRIGKDYFGNTTFTERALEALQDMPDNDRKLFTRWLQQSPVGKLWS
;
A
#
# COMPACT_ATOMS: atom_id res chain seq x y z
N MET A 1 -21.29 6.97 -12.65
CA MET A 1 -19.82 6.91 -12.77
C MET A 1 -19.43 7.91 -13.85
N PHE A 2 -18.59 8.89 -13.53
CA PHE A 2 -18.47 10.13 -14.30
C PHE A 2 -17.02 10.45 -14.68
N ILE A 3 -16.84 10.76 -15.97
CA ILE A 3 -15.67 11.45 -16.50
C ILE A 3 -16.03 12.94 -16.45
N LEU A 4 -15.20 13.74 -15.80
CA LEU A 4 -15.41 15.18 -15.62
C LEU A 4 -14.47 15.93 -16.55
N LYS A 5 -14.91 17.09 -17.03
CA LYS A 5 -14.02 18.03 -17.72
C LYS A 5 -13.59 19.12 -16.74
N ARG A 6 -12.47 19.78 -17.04
CA ARG A 6 -11.95 20.89 -16.22
C ARG A 6 -13.00 21.96 -15.87
N GLN A 7 -13.94 22.23 -16.78
CA GLN A 7 -15.01 23.21 -16.60
C GLN A 7 -16.10 22.81 -15.58
N ASP A 8 -16.21 21.51 -15.28
CA ASP A 8 -17.27 20.98 -14.42
C ASP A 8 -16.86 20.99 -12.94
N VAL A 9 -15.61 21.35 -12.63
CA VAL A 9 -15.02 21.16 -11.30
C VAL A 9 -14.33 22.41 -10.77
N ASP A 10 -14.40 22.60 -9.45
CA ASP A 10 -13.66 23.63 -8.73
C ASP A 10 -12.43 22.98 -8.10
N ILE A 11 -11.23 23.40 -8.51
CA ILE A 11 -9.96 22.91 -7.95
C ILE A 11 -9.35 24.04 -7.15
N LYS A 12 -9.23 23.82 -5.84
CA LYS A 12 -8.61 24.76 -4.90
C LYS A 12 -7.41 24.12 -4.25
N THR A 13 -6.37 24.91 -4.07
CA THR A 13 -5.22 24.51 -3.29
C THR A 13 -5.47 24.93 -1.85
N ILE A 14 -5.49 23.96 -0.94
CA ILE A 14 -5.59 24.24 0.49
C ILE A 14 -4.25 24.02 1.16
N GLN A 15 -3.94 24.86 2.12
CA GLN A 15 -2.79 24.65 3.00
C GLN A 15 -3.10 23.48 3.92
N HIS A 16 -2.22 22.50 3.98
CA HIS A 16 -2.39 21.40 4.92
C HIS A 16 -2.38 21.95 6.36
N PRO A 17 -3.36 21.59 7.22
CA PRO A 17 -3.51 22.21 8.53
C PRO A 17 -2.34 21.97 9.49
N LYS A 18 -1.48 20.99 9.19
CA LYS A 18 -0.31 20.60 10.02
C LYS A 18 1.03 20.67 9.28
N LYS A 19 1.06 21.09 8.00
CA LYS A 19 2.28 21.11 7.17
C LYS A 19 2.30 22.33 6.27
N GLU A 20 3.50 22.81 5.93
CA GLU A 20 3.70 23.88 4.94
C GLU A 20 3.52 23.41 3.49
N GLN A 21 2.77 22.32 3.25
CA GLN A 21 2.50 21.81 1.91
C GLN A 21 1.08 22.15 1.45
N GLN A 22 1.00 22.43 0.16
CA GLN A 22 -0.21 22.79 -0.55
C GLN A 22 -0.80 21.56 -1.25
N ILE A 23 -2.08 21.27 -0.98
CA ILE A 23 -2.76 20.09 -1.52
C ILE A 23 -3.88 20.55 -2.45
N PRO A 24 -3.91 20.08 -3.71
CA PRO A 24 -5.01 20.35 -4.61
C PRO A 24 -6.22 19.51 -4.23
N ILE A 25 -7.37 20.16 -4.08
CA ILE A 25 -8.65 19.54 -3.77
C ILE A 25 -9.64 19.88 -4.86
N LEU A 26 -10.22 18.84 -5.44
CA LEU A 26 -11.29 18.94 -6.41
C LEU A 26 -12.63 18.87 -5.68
N SER A 27 -13.50 19.85 -5.93
CA SER A 27 -14.86 19.89 -5.41
C SER A 27 -15.85 19.73 -6.57
N TYR A 28 -16.76 18.76 -6.42
CA TYR A 28 -17.81 18.48 -7.41
C TYR A 28 -19.07 18.00 -6.70
N GLN A 29 -20.21 18.64 -6.99
CA GLN A 29 -21.53 18.30 -6.41
C GLN A 29 -21.54 18.13 -4.88
N GLY A 30 -20.87 19.03 -4.17
CA GLY A 30 -20.78 18.98 -2.69
C GLY A 30 -19.91 17.86 -2.14
N GLN A 31 -19.19 17.12 -2.99
CA GLN A 31 -18.19 16.13 -2.60
C GLN A 31 -16.79 16.65 -2.90
N THR A 32 -15.82 16.21 -2.12
CA THR A 32 -14.42 16.58 -2.31
C THR A 32 -13.57 15.37 -2.61
N PHE A 33 -12.54 15.61 -3.43
CA PHE A 33 -11.66 14.59 -3.94
C PHE A 33 -10.21 15.09 -3.86
N ARG A 34 -9.30 14.17 -3.54
CA ARG A 34 -7.85 14.42 -3.58
C ARG A 34 -7.25 13.83 -4.85
N LEU A 35 -6.19 14.45 -5.35
CA LEU A 35 -5.46 13.94 -6.50
C LEU A 35 -4.78 12.60 -6.16
N LEU A 36 -4.98 11.57 -7.00
CA LEU A 36 -4.35 10.25 -6.86
C LEU A 36 -3.24 10.06 -7.88
N SER A 37 -3.49 10.39 -9.15
CA SER A 37 -2.54 10.15 -10.25
C SER A 37 -2.76 11.13 -11.38
N VAL A 38 -1.69 11.41 -12.13
CA VAL A 38 -1.68 12.28 -13.32
C VAL A 38 -1.06 11.51 -14.48
N PHE A 39 -1.65 11.67 -15.65
CA PHE A 39 -1.27 10.99 -16.88
C PHE A 39 -1.16 12.01 -18.01
N THR A 40 -0.22 11.79 -18.91
CA THR A 40 -0.12 12.58 -20.14
C THR A 40 -1.23 12.22 -21.13
N ILE A 41 -1.42 13.03 -22.19
CA ILE A 41 -2.39 12.72 -23.26
C ILE A 41 -2.11 11.34 -23.89
N ALA A 42 -0.83 10.97 -24.03
CA ALA A 42 -0.42 9.69 -24.59
C ALA A 42 -0.82 8.48 -23.72
N GLN A 43 -1.14 8.71 -22.45
CA GLN A 43 -1.54 7.69 -21.47
C GLN A 43 -3.05 7.73 -21.17
N ALA A 44 -3.86 8.29 -22.08
CA ALA A 44 -5.30 8.40 -21.90
C ALA A 44 -5.98 7.05 -21.65
N ASP A 45 -5.57 6.01 -22.39
CA ASP A 45 -6.14 4.66 -22.24
C ASP A 45 -5.72 4.01 -20.92
N ASP A 46 -4.49 4.24 -20.46
CA ASP A 46 -4.02 3.78 -19.15
C ASP A 46 -4.78 4.46 -18.01
N ALA A 47 -5.02 5.78 -18.13
CA ALA A 47 -5.79 6.55 -17.15
C ALA A 47 -7.23 6.04 -17.05
N ARG A 48 -7.86 5.71 -18.20
CA ARG A 48 -9.21 5.14 -18.25
C ARG A 48 -9.26 3.72 -17.72
N ALA A 49 -8.27 2.90 -18.04
CA ALA A 49 -8.17 1.53 -17.54
C ALA A 49 -8.01 1.51 -16.03
N LEU A 50 -7.13 2.35 -15.48
CA LEU A 50 -6.92 2.47 -14.04
C LEU A 50 -8.17 3.02 -13.33
N TRP A 51 -8.79 4.06 -13.87
CA TRP A 51 -10.03 4.59 -13.30
C TRP A 51 -11.14 3.54 -13.27
N ARG A 52 -11.32 2.79 -14.37
CA ARG A 52 -12.32 1.73 -14.45
C ARG A 52 -12.04 0.60 -13.46
N ASP A 53 -10.78 0.20 -13.30
CA ASP A 53 -10.39 -0.78 -12.29
C ASP A 53 -10.71 -0.30 -10.87
N LEU A 54 -10.36 0.95 -10.55
CA LEU A 54 -10.60 1.52 -9.23
C LEU A 54 -12.10 1.64 -8.90
N THR A 55 -12.93 1.93 -9.89
CA THR A 55 -14.38 2.12 -9.72
C THR A 55 -15.16 0.82 -9.79
N ASP A 56 -15.01 0.05 -10.87
CA ASP A 56 -15.82 -1.14 -11.15
C ASP A 56 -15.34 -2.36 -10.37
N ASN A 57 -14.02 -2.56 -10.28
CA ASN A 57 -13.47 -3.76 -9.64
C ASN A 57 -13.20 -3.56 -8.15
N ARG A 58 -12.83 -2.33 -7.75
CA ARG A 58 -12.43 -2.03 -6.35
C ARG A 58 -13.45 -1.21 -5.56
N GLY A 59 -14.56 -0.81 -6.18
CA GLY A 59 -15.65 -0.06 -5.52
C GLY A 59 -15.23 1.31 -4.96
N LYS A 60 -14.08 1.87 -5.38
CA LYS A 60 -13.61 3.16 -4.87
C LYS A 60 -14.33 4.30 -5.57
N ALA A 61 -14.87 5.22 -4.77
CA ALA A 61 -15.44 6.46 -5.29
C ALA A 61 -14.32 7.37 -5.79
N CYS A 62 -14.04 7.33 -7.09
CA CYS A 62 -13.05 8.19 -7.75
C CYS A 62 -13.57 8.72 -9.09
N VAL A 63 -13.04 9.86 -9.49
CA VAL A 63 -13.39 10.56 -10.73
C VAL A 63 -12.17 10.68 -11.63
N LEU A 64 -12.38 10.49 -12.92
CA LEU A 64 -11.39 10.81 -13.94
C LEU A 64 -11.68 12.23 -14.45
N LEU A 65 -10.70 13.11 -14.34
CA LEU A 65 -10.73 14.47 -14.85
C LEU A 65 -9.93 14.53 -16.15
N GLU A 66 -10.60 14.91 -17.24
CA GLU A 66 -9.99 15.21 -18.53
C GLU A 66 -9.67 16.71 -18.61
N GLU A 67 -8.40 17.03 -18.80
CA GLU A 67 -7.90 18.37 -19.03
C GLU A 67 -7.26 18.42 -20.43
N PRO A 68 -7.16 19.60 -21.07
CA PRO A 68 -6.68 19.70 -22.45
C PRO A 68 -5.30 19.05 -22.69
N GLU A 69 -4.46 19.02 -21.66
CA GLU A 69 -3.07 18.54 -21.75
C GLU A 69 -2.79 17.27 -20.93
N ARG A 70 -3.77 16.76 -20.16
CA ARG A 70 -3.54 15.64 -19.22
C ARG A 70 -4.84 15.00 -18.75
N PHE A 71 -4.70 13.81 -18.19
CA PHE A 71 -5.75 13.11 -17.44
C PHE A 71 -5.35 13.02 -15.98
N SER A 72 -6.29 13.15 -15.06
CA SER A 72 -6.02 12.96 -13.63
C SER A 72 -7.11 12.17 -12.95
N ILE A 73 -6.73 11.31 -12.00
CA ILE A 73 -7.67 10.52 -11.21
C ILE A 73 -7.73 11.11 -9.82
N TRP A 74 -8.94 11.31 -9.30
CA TRP A 74 -9.17 11.90 -8.00
C TRP A 74 -10.03 10.99 -7.13
N GLY A 75 -9.59 10.72 -5.89
CA GLY A 75 -10.29 9.85 -4.94
C GLY A 75 -11.10 10.66 -3.95
N LYS A 76 -12.34 10.23 -3.68
CA LYS A 76 -13.25 10.89 -2.75
C LYS A 76 -12.66 10.87 -1.32
N ILE A 77 -12.76 11.99 -0.64
CA ILE A 77 -12.32 12.17 0.75
C ILE A 77 -13.42 12.85 1.58
N ARG A 78 -13.34 12.74 2.91
CA ARG A 78 -14.05 13.63 3.84
C ARG A 78 -13.04 14.66 4.36
N LEU A 79 -13.37 15.96 4.31
CA LEU A 79 -12.44 17.02 4.77
C LEU A 79 -11.96 16.81 6.23
N GLU A 80 -12.80 16.19 7.07
CA GLU A 80 -12.46 15.83 8.47
C GLU A 80 -11.25 14.88 8.55
N GLN A 81 -11.09 13.97 7.59
CA GLN A 81 -9.93 13.05 7.51
C GLN A 81 -8.61 13.78 7.18
N LEU A 82 -8.68 14.99 6.64
CA LEU A 82 -7.51 15.82 6.35
C LEU A 82 -6.91 16.43 7.63
N ALA A 83 -7.71 16.61 8.69
CA ALA A 83 -7.25 17.13 9.98
C ALA A 83 -6.60 16.04 10.85
N GLU A 84 -7.04 14.79 10.72
CA GLU A 84 -6.45 13.62 11.37
C GLU A 84 -5.22 13.08 10.62
N ALA A 85 -5.01 13.48 9.37
CA ALA A 85 -3.84 13.19 8.56
C ALA A 85 -2.58 13.95 9.02
N GLY A 86 -2.12 13.70 10.26
CA GLY A 86 -0.81 14.12 10.76
C GLY A 86 0.36 13.33 10.15
N GLY A 87 0.27 12.92 8.89
CA GLY A 87 1.25 12.07 8.22
C GLY A 87 0.66 11.36 6.99
N ALA A 88 0.27 12.10 5.95
CA ALA A 88 -0.13 11.48 4.70
C ALA A 88 0.11 12.40 3.51
N GLU A 89 1.38 12.47 3.08
CA GLU A 89 1.72 12.92 1.73
C GLU A 89 2.36 11.83 0.87
N GLU A 90 2.40 10.59 1.32
CA GLU A 90 3.08 9.53 0.57
C GLU A 90 2.30 8.20 0.47
N ALA A 91 1.10 8.10 1.04
CA ALA A 91 0.30 6.88 0.97
C ALA A 91 -0.50 6.78 -0.34
N ASN A 92 0.20 6.69 -1.47
CA ASN A 92 -0.34 6.26 -2.77
C ASN A 92 0.12 4.85 -3.16
N THR A 93 0.68 4.10 -2.21
CA THR A 93 1.01 2.69 -2.42
C THR A 93 -0.26 1.88 -2.58
N SER A 94 -0.32 1.11 -3.68
CA SER A 94 -1.47 0.27 -3.98
C SER A 94 -1.73 -0.70 -2.83
N PRO A 95 -2.97 -0.83 -2.32
CA PRO A 95 -3.32 -1.79 -1.26
C PRO A 95 -2.84 -3.21 -1.57
N VAL A 96 -2.86 -3.60 -2.84
CA VAL A 96 -2.37 -4.90 -3.32
C VAL A 96 -0.90 -5.12 -2.98
N LEU A 97 -0.08 -4.07 -3.01
CA LEU A 97 1.34 -4.18 -2.68
C LEU A 97 1.57 -4.37 -1.19
N ILE A 98 0.77 -3.67 -0.38
CA ILE A 98 0.77 -3.81 1.08
C ILE A 98 0.34 -5.24 1.44
N GLN A 99 -0.74 -5.73 0.82
CA GLN A 99 -1.25 -7.09 0.99
C GLN A 99 -0.19 -8.13 0.66
N GLY A 100 0.46 -8.02 -0.51
CA GLY A 100 1.53 -8.95 -0.88
C GLY A 100 2.67 -8.97 0.13
N CYS A 101 3.12 -7.80 0.63
CA CYS A 101 4.16 -7.76 1.66
C CYS A 101 3.71 -8.38 2.99
N LEU A 102 2.45 -8.19 3.38
CA LEU A 102 1.89 -8.79 4.59
C LEU A 102 1.70 -10.30 4.45
N VAL A 103 1.30 -10.80 3.27
CA VAL A 103 1.24 -12.24 2.97
C VAL A 103 2.62 -12.86 3.12
N LEU A 104 3.68 -12.25 2.57
CA LEU A 104 5.05 -12.75 2.75
C LEU A 104 5.48 -12.72 4.22
N LEU A 105 5.18 -11.65 4.95
CA LEU A 105 5.46 -11.54 6.37
C LEU A 105 4.80 -12.67 7.17
N GLN A 106 3.53 -12.96 6.90
CA GLN A 106 2.79 -14.01 7.57
C GLN A 106 3.28 -15.41 7.19
N ALA A 107 3.60 -15.64 5.92
CA ALA A 107 4.17 -16.92 5.48
C ALA A 107 5.47 -17.24 6.23
N VAL A 108 6.36 -16.26 6.37
CA VAL A 108 7.60 -16.40 7.15
C VAL A 108 7.31 -16.65 8.64
N TYR A 109 6.36 -15.93 9.22
CA TYR A 109 5.95 -16.11 10.61
C TYR A 109 5.41 -17.52 10.88
N ILE A 110 4.48 -17.98 10.04
CA ILE A 110 3.88 -19.32 10.10
C ILE A 110 4.96 -20.39 9.96
N ASP A 111 5.86 -20.24 8.99
CA ASP A 111 6.96 -21.17 8.80
C ASP A 111 7.90 -21.24 10.02
N ILE A 112 8.18 -20.10 10.67
CA ILE A 112 8.97 -20.06 11.90
C ILE A 112 8.22 -20.77 13.03
N GLU A 113 6.92 -20.51 13.19
CA GLU A 113 6.11 -21.16 14.22
C GLU A 113 6.04 -22.67 14.01
N ASP A 114 5.77 -23.11 12.78
CA ASP A 114 5.60 -24.53 12.43
C ASP A 114 6.90 -25.31 12.49
N LEU A 115 8.02 -24.72 12.04
CA LEU A 115 9.30 -25.42 11.98
C LEU A 115 10.17 -25.24 13.24
N LEU A 116 10.11 -24.08 13.89
CA LEU A 116 11.01 -23.69 14.97
C LEU A 116 10.28 -23.52 16.32
N GLY A 117 8.94 -23.52 16.31
CA GLY A 117 8.09 -23.50 17.48
C GLY A 117 7.67 -22.09 17.94
N SER A 118 6.60 -22.03 18.72
CA SER A 118 5.96 -20.79 19.20
C SER A 118 6.89 -19.84 19.96
N LYS A 119 7.94 -20.36 20.63
CA LYS A 119 8.94 -19.50 21.28
C LYS A 119 9.73 -18.67 20.25
N GLN A 120 10.12 -19.28 19.13
CA GLN A 120 10.84 -18.59 18.06
C GLN A 120 9.91 -17.65 17.31
N ALA A 121 8.65 -18.04 17.10
CA ALA A 121 7.62 -17.14 16.56
C ALA A 121 7.42 -15.88 17.43
N GLY A 122 7.42 -16.05 18.76
CA GLY A 122 7.36 -14.93 19.70
C GLY A 122 8.57 -14.00 19.60
N SER A 123 9.78 -14.54 19.47
CA SER A 123 11.00 -13.75 19.24
C SER A 123 10.95 -13.02 17.89
N PHE A 124 10.49 -13.68 16.84
CA PHE A 124 10.31 -13.07 15.52
C PHE A 124 9.31 -11.90 15.58
N GLN A 125 8.18 -12.06 16.27
CA GLN A 125 7.21 -10.98 16.46
C GLN A 125 7.85 -9.75 17.14
N GLN A 126 8.74 -9.95 18.12
CA GLN A 126 9.45 -8.84 18.78
C GLN A 126 10.45 -8.15 17.84
N GLU A 127 11.11 -8.89 16.97
CA GLU A 127 11.99 -8.32 15.95
C GLU A 127 11.21 -7.52 14.90
N VAL A 128 10.07 -8.05 14.44
CA VAL A 128 9.16 -7.31 13.54
C VAL A 128 8.64 -6.05 14.22
N GLU A 129 8.27 -6.11 15.50
CA GLU A 129 7.89 -4.94 16.27
C GLU A 129 9.02 -3.91 16.29
N THR A 130 10.25 -4.35 16.55
CA THR A 130 11.44 -3.47 16.56
C THR A 130 11.67 -2.79 15.20
N VAL A 131 11.56 -3.53 14.10
CA VAL A 131 11.67 -3.00 12.73
C VAL A 131 10.61 -1.93 12.48
N LEU A 132 9.37 -2.21 12.85
CA LEU A 132 8.25 -1.33 12.61
C LEU A 132 8.24 -0.09 13.53
N THR A 133 8.77 -0.18 14.76
CA THR A 133 8.83 0.97 15.67
C THR A 133 10.08 1.83 15.47
N SER A 134 11.19 1.24 15.04
CA SER A 134 12.49 1.92 14.90
C SER A 134 12.78 2.37 13.47
N GLY A 135 12.13 1.76 12.49
CA GLY A 135 12.24 2.11 11.07
C GLY A 135 11.41 3.35 10.70
N PRO A 136 11.42 3.74 9.42
CA PRO A 136 10.73 4.94 8.92
C PRO A 136 9.20 4.80 8.86
N PHE A 137 8.59 3.90 9.64
CA PHE A 137 7.16 3.59 9.55
C PHE A 137 6.28 4.65 10.27
N PRO A 138 4.98 4.74 9.92
CA PRO A 138 4.05 5.63 10.60
C PRO A 138 3.99 5.39 12.11
N ARG A 139 3.88 6.47 12.89
CA ARG A 139 3.74 6.40 14.35
C ARG A 139 2.44 5.67 14.73
N GLY A 140 2.45 4.99 15.90
CA GLY A 140 1.28 4.28 16.44
C GLY A 140 1.34 2.76 16.30
N ILE A 141 2.49 2.22 15.87
CA ILE A 141 2.74 0.78 15.89
C ILE A 141 2.96 0.35 17.34
N SER A 142 2.10 -0.54 17.81
CA SER A 142 2.17 -1.17 19.13
C SER A 142 2.21 -2.68 18.97
N SER A 143 2.64 -3.40 19.99
CA SER A 143 2.66 -4.87 19.97
C SER A 143 1.34 -5.50 19.52
N LYS A 144 0.19 -4.90 19.89
CA LYS A 144 -1.15 -5.34 19.43
C LYS A 144 -1.36 -5.15 17.93
N VAL A 145 -0.87 -4.06 17.37
CA VAL A 145 -0.93 -3.81 15.91
C VAL A 145 -0.06 -4.81 15.17
N VAL A 146 1.16 -5.07 15.66
CA VAL A 146 2.08 -6.05 15.06
C VAL A 146 1.48 -7.44 15.11
N GLN A 147 0.93 -7.86 16.26
CA GLN A 147 0.22 -9.12 16.38
C GLN A 147 -0.94 -9.21 15.38
N GLY A 148 -1.71 -8.13 15.20
CA GLY A 148 -2.77 -8.07 14.18
C GLY A 148 -2.22 -8.26 12.76
N LEU A 149 -1.10 -7.63 12.41
CA LEU A 149 -0.45 -7.80 11.11
C LEU A 149 0.03 -9.23 10.86
N LEU A 150 0.40 -9.97 11.91
CA LEU A 150 0.88 -11.35 11.80
C LEU A 150 -0.24 -12.40 11.77
N THR A 151 -1.46 -12.04 12.18
CA THR A 151 -2.54 -13.03 12.43
C THR A 151 -3.83 -12.77 11.68
N ILE A 152 -4.12 -11.51 11.30
CA ILE A 152 -5.33 -11.16 10.55
C ILE A 152 -5.06 -11.38 9.06
N ASP A 153 -5.95 -12.08 8.37
CA ASP A 153 -5.89 -12.27 6.92
C ASP A 153 -5.70 -10.91 6.20
N PRO A 154 -4.54 -10.70 5.53
CA PRO A 154 -4.24 -9.47 4.82
C PRO A 154 -5.21 -9.20 3.68
N LEU A 155 -5.79 -10.24 3.08
CA LEU A 155 -6.70 -10.12 1.95
C LEU A 155 -8.10 -9.66 2.40
N ALA A 156 -8.47 -9.94 3.65
CA ALA A 156 -9.73 -9.55 4.27
C ALA A 156 -9.62 -8.34 5.21
N MET A 157 -8.44 -7.71 5.32
CA MET A 157 -8.22 -6.64 6.29
C MET A 157 -9.08 -5.39 5.97
N PRO A 158 -9.91 -4.90 6.92
CA PRO A 158 -10.87 -3.83 6.66
C PRO A 158 -10.21 -2.46 6.43
N GLN A 159 -9.01 -2.26 6.98
CA GLN A 159 -8.24 -1.03 6.81
C GLN A 159 -6.76 -1.37 6.65
N MET A 160 -6.17 -0.95 5.54
CA MET A 160 -4.74 -1.08 5.30
C MET A 160 -3.94 -0.07 6.10
N PRO A 161 -2.72 -0.42 6.54
CA PRO A 161 -1.80 0.57 7.08
C PRO A 161 -1.47 1.61 6.02
N ALA A 162 -1.24 2.86 6.44
CA ALA A 162 -0.87 3.96 5.56
C ALA A 162 0.61 3.90 5.17
N TRP A 163 1.03 2.78 4.55
CA TRP A 163 2.41 2.55 4.15
C TRP A 163 2.72 3.12 2.76
N THR A 164 4.00 3.43 2.54
CA THR A 164 4.56 3.94 1.29
C THR A 164 5.39 2.84 0.63
N ASP A 165 5.79 3.03 -0.64
CA ASP A 165 6.64 2.07 -1.34
C ASP A 165 7.99 1.88 -0.63
N HIS A 166 8.51 2.95 -0.01
CA HIS A 166 9.73 2.87 0.79
C HIS A 166 9.54 2.00 2.03
N HIS A 167 8.39 2.10 2.72
CA HIS A 167 8.07 1.23 3.85
C HIS A 167 7.98 -0.24 3.43
N LEU A 168 7.40 -0.53 2.27
CA LEU A 168 7.31 -1.89 1.75
C LEU A 168 8.69 -2.47 1.43
N GLN A 169 9.55 -1.68 0.78
CA GLN A 169 10.92 -2.10 0.50
C GLN A 169 11.71 -2.33 1.79
N GLN A 170 11.60 -1.43 2.77
CA GLN A 170 12.24 -1.60 4.07
C GLN A 170 11.76 -2.87 4.78
N LEU A 171 10.44 -3.10 4.81
CA LEU A 171 9.86 -4.30 5.42
C LEU A 171 10.41 -5.57 4.75
N LEU A 172 10.41 -5.64 3.41
CA LEU A 172 10.90 -6.81 2.69
C LEU A 172 12.41 -7.04 2.83
N GLN A 173 13.19 -5.97 2.94
CA GLN A 173 14.62 -6.06 3.20
C GLN A 173 14.90 -6.62 4.60
N ASP A 174 14.22 -6.08 5.62
CA ASP A 174 14.38 -6.53 7.00
C ASP A 174 13.82 -7.95 7.18
N LEU A 175 12.67 -8.25 6.58
CA LEU A 175 12.08 -9.60 6.60
C LEU A 175 13.02 -10.63 5.97
N HIS A 176 13.67 -10.31 4.85
CA HIS A 176 14.64 -11.21 4.25
C HIS A 176 15.84 -11.45 5.18
N ARG A 177 16.37 -10.39 5.81
CA ARG A 177 17.47 -10.50 6.78
C ARG A 177 17.08 -11.37 7.97
N ILE A 178 15.95 -11.06 8.62
CA ILE A 178 15.47 -11.79 9.79
C ILE A 178 15.17 -13.24 9.42
N GLY A 179 14.44 -13.49 8.34
CA GLY A 179 14.15 -14.85 7.87
C GLY A 179 15.43 -15.66 7.65
N LYS A 180 16.47 -15.06 7.05
CA LYS A 180 17.78 -15.71 6.88
C LYS A 180 18.44 -16.04 8.22
N ASP A 181 18.31 -15.17 9.21
CA ASP A 181 18.88 -15.40 10.56
C ASP A 181 18.17 -16.57 11.27
N TYR A 182 16.85 -16.74 11.08
CA TYR A 182 16.08 -17.87 11.65
C TYR A 182 16.31 -19.19 10.91
N PHE A 183 16.30 -19.19 9.57
CA PHE A 183 16.39 -20.41 8.76
C PHE A 183 17.84 -20.79 8.39
N GLY A 184 18.80 -19.91 8.60
CA GLY A 184 20.22 -20.11 8.26
C GLY A 184 20.54 -20.06 6.76
N ASN A 185 19.54 -19.81 5.91
CA ASN A 185 19.66 -19.75 4.45
C ASN A 185 18.56 -18.85 3.87
N THR A 186 18.52 -18.71 2.54
CA THR A 186 17.51 -17.90 1.83
C THR A 186 16.45 -18.74 1.12
N THR A 187 16.41 -20.06 1.28
CA THR A 187 15.45 -20.93 0.57
C THR A 187 14.01 -20.74 1.05
N PHE A 188 13.83 -20.10 2.21
CA PHE A 188 12.50 -19.74 2.71
C PHE A 188 11.76 -18.75 1.77
N THR A 189 12.47 -17.99 0.94
CA THR A 189 11.85 -17.01 0.04
C THR A 189 10.98 -17.69 -1.01
N GLU A 190 11.41 -18.84 -1.55
CA GLU A 190 10.63 -19.61 -2.54
C GLU A 190 9.28 -20.03 -1.95
N ARG A 191 9.30 -20.65 -0.77
CA ARG A 191 8.09 -21.06 -0.04
C ARG A 191 7.23 -19.86 0.38
N ALA A 192 7.83 -18.76 0.83
CA ALA A 192 7.07 -17.55 1.16
C ALA A 192 6.38 -16.96 -0.08
N LEU A 193 7.02 -17.00 -1.25
CA LEU A 193 6.43 -16.55 -2.51
C LEU A 193 5.28 -17.45 -2.97
N GLU A 194 5.28 -18.74 -2.60
CA GLU A 194 4.14 -19.64 -2.87
C GLU A 194 2.87 -19.17 -2.16
N ALA A 195 2.96 -18.54 -0.98
CA ALA A 195 1.80 -17.99 -0.28
C ALA A 195 1.07 -16.89 -1.06
N LEU A 196 1.73 -16.25 -2.04
CA LEU A 196 1.08 -15.30 -2.93
C LEU A 196 0.03 -15.96 -3.84
N GLN A 197 -0.01 -17.30 -3.92
CA GLN A 197 -1.04 -18.03 -4.67
C GLN A 197 -2.45 -17.82 -4.11
N ASP A 198 -2.57 -17.42 -2.84
CA ASP A 198 -3.86 -17.08 -2.22
C ASP A 198 -4.41 -15.73 -2.70
N MET A 199 -3.57 -14.89 -3.32
CA MET A 199 -4.00 -13.62 -3.91
C MET A 199 -4.72 -13.83 -5.24
N PRO A 200 -5.69 -12.97 -5.60
CA PRO A 200 -6.28 -12.96 -6.94
C PRO A 200 -5.21 -12.84 -8.04
N ASP A 201 -5.40 -13.55 -9.16
CA ASP A 201 -4.39 -13.66 -10.22
C ASP A 201 -3.82 -12.32 -10.72
N ASN A 202 -4.69 -11.32 -10.88
CA ASN A 202 -4.28 -9.99 -11.33
C ASN A 202 -3.47 -9.24 -10.27
N ASP A 203 -3.84 -9.41 -9.00
CA ASP A 203 -3.18 -8.78 -7.86
C ASP A 203 -1.80 -9.40 -7.63
N ARG A 204 -1.72 -10.73 -7.69
CA ARG A 204 -0.46 -11.47 -7.67
C ARG A 204 0.48 -11.01 -8.78
N LYS A 205 0.01 -10.94 -10.03
CA LYS A 205 0.82 -10.46 -11.17
C LYS A 205 1.32 -9.03 -10.97
N LEU A 206 0.47 -8.16 -10.41
CA LEU A 206 0.84 -6.78 -10.11
C LEU A 206 1.93 -6.72 -9.04
N PHE A 207 1.77 -7.47 -7.94
CA PHE A 207 2.76 -7.54 -6.88
C PHE A 207 4.09 -8.12 -7.35
N THR A 208 4.07 -9.26 -8.04
CA THR A 208 5.29 -9.90 -8.57
C THR A 208 6.04 -8.98 -9.52
N ARG A 209 5.33 -8.26 -10.40
CA ARG A 209 5.96 -7.28 -11.31
C ARG A 209 6.62 -6.15 -10.54
N TRP A 210 5.94 -5.58 -9.54
CA TRP A 210 6.49 -4.54 -8.69
C TRP A 210 7.73 -5.03 -7.93
N LEU A 211 7.66 -6.23 -7.35
CA LEU A 211 8.75 -6.83 -6.59
C LEU A 211 10.00 -6.99 -7.48
N GLN A 212 9.85 -7.55 -8.68
CA GLN A 212 10.94 -7.71 -9.65
C GLN A 212 11.59 -6.39 -10.09
N GLN A 213 10.83 -5.30 -10.11
CA GLN A 213 11.33 -3.97 -10.47
C GLN A 213 11.91 -3.21 -9.27
N SER A 214 11.64 -3.67 -8.04
CA SER A 214 12.10 -3.02 -6.82
C SER A 214 13.58 -3.35 -6.53
N PRO A 215 14.31 -2.48 -5.79
CA PRO A 215 15.68 -2.77 -5.37
C PRO A 215 15.81 -4.07 -4.56
N VAL A 216 14.77 -4.40 -3.78
CA VAL A 216 14.72 -5.61 -2.94
C VAL A 216 14.33 -6.86 -3.71
N GLY A 217 13.87 -6.72 -4.97
CA GLY A 217 13.45 -7.84 -5.81
C GLY A 217 14.51 -8.92 -5.91
N LYS A 218 15.79 -8.54 -6.03
CA LYS A 218 16.93 -9.47 -6.10
C LYS A 218 17.12 -10.36 -4.87
N LEU A 219 16.59 -9.96 -3.72
CA LEU A 219 16.62 -10.77 -2.50
C LEU A 219 15.50 -11.81 -2.49
N TRP A 220 14.44 -11.56 -3.25
CA TRP A 220 13.21 -12.34 -3.30
C TRP A 220 13.00 -12.98 -4.69
N SER A 221 14.07 -13.11 -5.51
CA SER A 221 14.03 -13.65 -6.87
C SER A 221 15.14 -14.64 -7.12
#